data_AF-A0A1V6XFQ1-F1
#
_entry.id   AF-A0A1V6XFQ1-F1
#
_cell.length_a   1.000
_cell.length_b   1.000
_cell.length_c   1.000
_cell.angle_alpha   90.00
_cell.angle_beta   90.00
_cell.angle_gamma   90.00
#
_symmetry.space_group_name_H-M   'P 1'
#
loop_
_entity.id
_entity.type
_entity.pdbx_description
1 polymer ?
#
loop_
_entity_poly.entity_id
_entity_poly.type
_entity_poly.pdbx_seq_one_letter_code
_entity_poly.pdbx_strand_id
1 'polypeptide(L)'
;MPNPSLLKAAGYGSFLFAIKHAASGKQFQSLRQFQELPNIAYTCSMVGWYQGSAFLVLTALLNLHWAQNPKFLEDPLGRTMAALLVLIAWSSSAWYLRRGVKASGTLTAAAGIFQAWAAFR
;
A
#
# COMPACT_ATOMS: atom_id res chain seq x y z
N MET A 1 -20.83 0.21 -11.46
CA MET A 1 -19.69 1.09 -11.86
C MET A 1 -19.09 1.64 -10.59
N PRO A 2 -17.76 1.52 -10.40
CA PRO A 2 -17.09 1.99 -9.19
C PRO A 2 -17.38 3.46 -8.90
N ASN A 3 -17.60 3.80 -7.63
CA ASN A 3 -17.97 5.16 -7.23
C ASN A 3 -16.72 6.09 -7.25
N PRO A 4 -16.70 7.17 -8.07
CA PRO A 4 -15.59 8.12 -8.12
C PRO A 4 -15.16 8.69 -6.77
N SER A 5 -16.11 8.93 -5.86
CA SER A 5 -15.82 9.48 -4.53
C SER A 5 -15.08 8.47 -3.65
N LEU A 6 -15.43 7.18 -3.74
CA LEU A 6 -14.71 6.11 -3.05
C LEU A 6 -13.29 5.96 -3.60
N LEU A 7 -13.13 6.03 -4.93
CA LEU A 7 -11.82 5.99 -5.57
C LEU A 7 -10.95 7.21 -5.19
N LYS A 8 -11.51 8.42 -5.11
CA LYS A 8 -10.78 9.59 -4.59
C LYS A 8 -10.34 9.40 -3.15
N ALA A 9 -11.25 8.90 -2.30
CA ALA A 9 -10.92 8.59 -0.91
C ALA A 9 -9.80 7.54 -0.81
N ALA A 10 -9.83 6.49 -1.65
CA ALA A 10 -8.79 5.47 -1.69
C ALA A 10 -7.46 6.05 -2.20
N GLY A 11 -7.53 6.95 -3.18
CA GLY A 11 -6.41 7.72 -3.69
C GLY A 11 -5.71 8.54 -2.61
N TYR A 12 -6.41 9.50 -2.02
CA TYR A 12 -5.86 10.36 -0.97
C TYR A 12 -5.46 9.57 0.29
N GLY A 13 -6.26 8.56 0.67
CA GLY A 13 -5.93 7.67 1.78
C GLY A 13 -4.62 6.91 1.56
N SER A 14 -4.40 6.38 0.35
CA SER A 14 -3.16 5.70 -0.01
C SER A 14 -1.96 6.66 -0.04
N PHE A 15 -2.15 7.91 -0.46
CA PHE A 15 -1.10 8.92 -0.43
C PHE A 15 -0.69 9.29 1.00
N LEU A 16 -1.67 9.53 1.88
CA LEU A 16 -1.41 9.75 3.31
C LEU A 16 -0.72 8.53 3.94
N PHE A 17 -1.13 7.33 3.55
CA PHE A 17 -0.50 6.10 4.02
C PHE A 17 0.95 5.99 3.51
N ALA A 18 1.24 6.37 2.27
CA ALA A 18 2.60 6.38 1.73
C ALA A 18 3.54 7.27 2.57
N ILE A 19 3.09 8.48 2.93
CA ILE A 19 3.85 9.41 3.77
C ILE A 19 4.10 8.79 5.15
N LYS A 20 3.05 8.27 5.79
CA LYS A 20 3.18 7.63 7.10
C LYS A 20 4.09 6.40 7.06
N HIS A 21 3.98 5.59 6.01
CA HIS A 21 4.82 4.41 5.78
C HIS A 21 6.29 4.84 5.68
N ALA A 22 6.62 5.80 4.82
CA ALA A 22 7.98 6.33 4.71
C ALA A 22 8.52 6.89 6.04
N ALA A 23 7.70 7.66 6.77
CA ALA A 23 8.07 8.22 8.07
C ALA A 23 8.35 7.14 9.12
N SER A 24 7.53 6.09 9.18
CA SER A 24 7.76 4.94 10.08
C SER A 24 9.02 4.16 9.71
N GLY A 25 9.38 4.13 8.41
CA GLY A 25 10.66 3.64 7.92
C GLY A 25 11.83 4.29 8.63
N LYS A 26 11.87 5.62 8.55
CA LYS A 26 12.90 6.43 9.19
C LYS A 26 13.02 6.15 10.70
N GLN A 27 11.90 5.84 11.38
CA GLN A 27 11.88 5.54 12.81
C GLN A 27 12.49 4.19 13.17
N PHE A 28 12.09 3.08 12.51
CA PHE A 28 12.68 1.78 12.86
C PHE A 28 14.09 1.61 12.26
N GLN A 29 14.37 2.28 11.15
CA GLN A 29 15.68 2.23 10.52
C GLN A 29 16.72 2.96 11.37
N SER A 30 16.35 3.96 12.19
CA SER A 30 17.29 4.61 13.11
C SER A 30 17.64 3.77 14.34
N LEU A 31 16.98 2.62 14.56
CA LEU A 31 17.31 1.72 15.65
C LEU A 31 18.70 1.11 15.46
N ARG A 32 19.47 1.03 16.54
CA ARG A 32 20.81 0.43 16.53
C ARG A 32 20.80 -0.99 15.97
N GLN A 33 19.80 -1.80 16.35
CA GLN A 33 19.64 -3.17 15.86
C GLN A 33 19.44 -3.25 14.34
N PHE A 34 18.84 -2.22 13.74
CA PHE A 34 18.69 -2.14 12.30
C PHE A 34 20.00 -1.71 11.63
N GLN A 35 20.69 -0.71 12.19
CA GLN A 35 21.97 -0.21 11.67
C GLN A 35 23.10 -1.26 11.76
N GLU A 36 22.99 -2.21 12.70
CA GLU A 36 23.94 -3.31 12.88
C GLU A 36 23.64 -4.54 12.00
N LEU A 37 22.63 -4.49 11.13
CA LEU A 37 22.32 -5.59 10.22
C LEU A 37 23.49 -5.84 9.24
N PRO A 38 23.73 -7.11 8.83
CA PRO A 38 24.63 -7.41 7.71
C PRO A 38 24.24 -6.61 6.47
N ASN A 39 25.23 -6.18 5.67
CA ASN A 39 25.02 -5.25 4.55
C ASN A 39 23.85 -5.66 3.63
N ILE A 40 23.77 -6.94 3.24
CA ILE A 40 22.67 -7.45 2.41
C ILE A 40 21.29 -7.24 3.07
N ALA A 41 21.16 -7.54 4.35
CA ALA A 41 19.91 -7.40 5.10
C ALA A 41 19.55 -5.92 5.30
N TYR A 42 20.54 -5.08 5.61
CA TYR A 42 20.38 -3.63 5.71
C TYR A 42 19.88 -3.03 4.39
N THR A 43 20.61 -3.27 3.29
CA THR A 43 20.28 -2.70 1.97
C THR A 43 18.92 -3.17 1.48
N CYS A 44 18.61 -4.47 1.54
CA CYS A 44 17.33 -4.99 1.10
C CYS A 44 16.17 -4.45 1.96
N SER A 45 16.36 -4.30 3.27
CA SER A 45 15.33 -3.75 4.16
C SER A 45 15.11 -2.25 3.94
N MET A 46 16.18 -1.48 3.72
CA MET A 46 16.10 -0.06 3.38
C MET A 46 15.35 0.15 2.07
N VAL A 47 15.83 -0.48 0.99
CA VAL A 47 15.24 -0.33 -0.35
C VAL A 47 13.81 -0.86 -0.37
N GLY A 48 13.56 -2.04 0.19
CA GLY A 48 12.23 -2.64 0.22
C GLY A 48 11.20 -1.76 0.93
N TRP A 49 11.60 -1.07 1.99
CA TRP A 49 10.71 -0.15 2.69
C TRP A 49 10.31 1.06 1.83
N TYR A 50 11.28 1.69 1.17
CA TYR A 50 11.00 2.84 0.29
C TYR A 50 10.30 2.45 -1.00
N GLN A 51 10.57 1.26 -1.55
CA GLN A 51 9.78 0.68 -2.64
C GLN A 51 8.31 0.50 -2.24
N GLY A 52 8.05 0.02 -1.01
CA GLY A 52 6.69 -0.05 -0.45
C GLY A 52 6.01 1.31 -0.38
N SER A 53 6.74 2.36 0.04
CA SER A 53 6.21 3.73 0.06
C SER A 53 5.88 4.24 -1.35
N ALA A 54 6.76 4.02 -2.33
CA ALA A 54 6.52 4.40 -3.72
C ALA A 54 5.33 3.63 -4.33
N PHE A 55 5.18 2.35 -3.99
CA PHE A 55 4.04 1.54 -4.39
C PHE A 55 2.71 2.11 -3.84
N LEU A 56 2.67 2.61 -2.61
CA LEU A 56 1.50 3.28 -2.05
C LEU A 56 1.19 4.60 -2.77
N VAL A 57 2.21 5.33 -3.24
CA VAL A 57 2.00 6.50 -4.13
C VAL A 57 1.43 6.07 -5.47
N LEU A 58 1.94 5.01 -6.08
CA LEU A 58 1.39 4.47 -7.32
C LEU A 58 -0.08 4.04 -7.15
N THR A 59 -0.40 3.38 -6.03
CA THR A 59 -1.76 3.03 -5.63
C THR A 59 -2.64 4.29 -5.56
N ALA A 60 -2.14 5.37 -4.97
CA ALA A 60 -2.86 6.64 -4.90
C ALA A 60 -3.17 7.20 -6.29
N LEU A 61 -2.16 7.26 -7.16
CA LEU A 61 -2.28 7.78 -8.52
C LEU A 61 -3.25 6.96 -9.38
N LEU A 62 -3.19 5.62 -9.28
CA LEU A 62 -4.11 4.74 -10.01
C LEU A 62 -5.56 4.96 -9.58
N ASN A 63 -5.83 5.06 -8.28
CA ASN A 63 -7.18 5.33 -7.79
C ASN A 63 -7.69 6.72 -8.22
N LEU A 64 -6.83 7.75 -8.20
CA LEU A 64 -7.20 9.08 -8.68
C LEU A 64 -7.45 9.08 -10.20
N HIS A 65 -6.68 8.30 -10.97
CA HIS A 65 -6.90 8.11 -12.39
C HIS A 65 -8.22 7.40 -12.67
N TRP A 66 -8.52 6.29 -11.99
CA TRP A 66 -9.82 5.61 -12.10
C TRP A 66 -10.98 6.48 -11.63
N ALA A 67 -10.77 7.39 -10.68
CA ALA A 67 -11.82 8.32 -10.26
C ALA A 67 -12.19 9.34 -11.35
N GLN A 68 -11.27 9.67 -12.28
CA GLN A 68 -11.57 10.54 -13.42
C GLN A 68 -12.45 9.81 -14.45
N ASN A 69 -12.25 8.51 -14.63
CA ASN A 69 -13.08 7.68 -15.49
C ASN A 69 -13.20 6.24 -14.95
N PRO A 70 -14.27 5.92 -14.19
CA PRO A 70 -14.44 4.60 -13.57
C PRO A 70 -14.59 3.45 -14.57
N LYS A 71 -14.89 3.73 -15.84
CA LYS A 71 -14.99 2.70 -16.89
C LYS A 71 -13.67 1.95 -17.11
N PHE A 72 -12.54 2.55 -16.74
CA PHE A 72 -11.25 1.85 -16.80
C PHE A 72 -11.16 0.62 -15.90
N LEU A 73 -12.02 0.50 -14.88
CA LEU A 73 -12.10 -0.69 -14.04
C LEU A 73 -13.02 -1.79 -14.61
N GLU A 74 -13.75 -1.50 -15.69
CA GLU A 74 -14.50 -2.50 -16.46
C GLU A 74 -13.59 -3.27 -17.44
N ASP A 75 -12.51 -2.62 -17.89
CA ASP A 75 -11.47 -3.24 -18.70
C ASP A 75 -10.69 -4.30 -17.89
N PRO A 76 -10.39 -5.48 -18.47
CA PRO A 76 -9.68 -6.55 -17.78
C PRO A 76 -8.32 -6.13 -17.19
N LEU A 77 -7.56 -5.25 -17.85
CA LEU A 77 -6.27 -4.78 -17.36
C LEU A 77 -6.46 -3.90 -16.12
N GLY A 78 -7.38 -2.94 -16.17
CA GLY A 78 -7.70 -2.07 -15.03
C GLY A 78 -8.19 -2.86 -13.81
N ARG A 79 -9.07 -3.83 -14.04
CA ARG A 79 -9.56 -4.74 -12.99
C ARG A 79 -8.45 -5.61 -12.41
N THR A 80 -7.53 -6.09 -13.25
CA THR A 80 -6.36 -6.89 -12.81
C THR A 80 -5.41 -6.05 -11.97
N MET A 81 -5.12 -4.81 -12.39
CA MET A 81 -4.32 -3.88 -11.59
C MET A 81 -4.94 -3.66 -10.21
N ALA A 82 -6.25 -3.35 -10.14
CA ALA A 82 -6.94 -3.21 -8.86
C ALA A 82 -6.86 -4.47 -7.97
N ALA A 83 -6.99 -5.66 -8.57
CA ALA A 83 -6.87 -6.93 -7.84
C ALA A 83 -5.46 -7.14 -7.29
N LEU A 84 -4.43 -6.81 -8.06
CA LEU A 84 -3.03 -6.87 -7.62
C LEU A 84 -2.78 -5.93 -6.44
N LEU A 85 -3.33 -4.71 -6.46
CA LEU A 85 -3.20 -3.77 -5.34
C LEU A 85 -3.79 -4.35 -4.04
N VAL A 86 -4.96 -4.98 -4.12
CA VAL A 86 -5.60 -5.66 -2.97
C VAL A 86 -4.75 -6.84 -2.49
N LEU A 87 -4.28 -7.69 -3.41
CA LEU A 87 -3.47 -8.86 -3.08
C LEU A 87 -2.15 -8.48 -2.39
N ILE A 88 -1.47 -7.43 -2.86
CA ILE A 88 -0.23 -6.93 -2.25
C ILE A 88 -0.51 -6.41 -0.83
N ALA A 89 -1.59 -5.65 -0.63
CA ALA A 89 -1.96 -5.15 0.68
C ALA A 89 -2.27 -6.29 1.67
N TRP A 90 -3.08 -7.27 1.25
CA TRP A 90 -3.45 -8.39 2.10
C TRP A 90 -2.27 -9.32 2.40
N SER A 91 -1.41 -9.59 1.41
CA SER A 91 -0.21 -10.40 1.61
C SER A 91 0.78 -9.73 2.58
N SER A 92 0.99 -8.42 2.41
CA SER A 92 1.82 -7.62 3.31
C SER A 92 1.25 -7.59 4.73
N SER A 93 -0.07 -7.37 4.85
CA SER A 93 -0.76 -7.39 6.14
C SER A 93 -0.61 -8.73 6.85
N ALA A 94 -0.86 -9.83 6.15
CA ALA A 94 -0.72 -11.18 6.69
C ALA A 94 0.71 -11.43 7.20
N TRP A 95 1.72 -10.97 6.46
CA TRP A 95 3.11 -11.09 6.89
C TRP A 95 3.41 -10.27 8.14
N TYR A 96 2.98 -8.99 8.19
CA TYR A 96 3.14 -8.14 9.36
C TYR A 96 2.50 -8.75 10.61
N LEU A 97 1.26 -9.22 10.50
CA LEU A 97 0.52 -9.83 11.61
C LEU A 97 1.21 -11.10 12.10
N ARG A 98 1.64 -11.99 11.20
CA ARG A 98 2.38 -13.21 11.54
C ARG A 98 3.71 -12.95 12.25
N ARG A 99 4.35 -11.81 11.98
CA ARG A 99 5.63 -11.41 12.60
C ARG A 99 5.45 -10.48 13.81
N GLY A 100 4.22 -10.26 14.27
CA GLY A 100 3.92 -9.47 15.46
C GLY A 100 3.89 -7.95 15.25
N VAL A 101 4.02 -7.46 14.02
CA VAL A 101 3.93 -6.03 13.67
C VAL A 101 2.46 -5.63 13.52
N LYS A 102 1.72 -5.70 14.63
CA LYS A 102 0.25 -5.62 14.65
C LYS A 102 -0.30 -4.33 14.05
N ALA A 103 0.27 -3.18 14.42
CA ALA A 103 -0.21 -1.88 13.98
C ALA A 103 -0.10 -1.70 12.44
N SER A 104 1.03 -2.06 11.84
CA SER A 104 1.19 -2.03 10.39
C SER A 104 0.27 -3.06 9.72
N GLY A 105 0.20 -4.27 10.27
CA GLY A 105 -0.67 -5.33 9.75
C GLY A 105 -2.15 -4.92 9.68
N THR A 106 -2.71 -4.37 10.75
CA THR A 106 -4.12 -3.96 10.79
C THR A 106 -4.40 -2.78 9.88
N LEU A 107 -3.52 -1.76 9.85
CA LEU A 107 -3.68 -0.62 8.94
C LEU A 107 -3.61 -1.04 7.47
N THR A 108 -2.68 -1.93 7.11
CA THR A 108 -2.58 -2.44 5.73
C THR A 108 -3.78 -3.32 5.37
N ALA A 109 -4.31 -4.12 6.29
CA ALA A 109 -5.56 -4.88 6.06
C ALA A 109 -6.74 -3.94 5.78
N ALA A 110 -6.92 -2.91 6.62
CA ALA A 110 -8.00 -1.94 6.45
C ALA A 110 -7.88 -1.21 5.11
N ALA A 111 -6.67 -0.78 4.73
CA ALA A 111 -6.40 -0.18 3.42
C ALA A 111 -6.73 -1.14 2.27
N GLY A 112 -6.37 -2.43 2.38
CA GLY A 112 -6.69 -3.45 1.39
C GLY A 112 -8.19 -3.72 1.25
N ILE A 113 -8.93 -3.78 2.36
CA ILE A 113 -10.41 -3.88 2.36
C ILE A 113 -11.01 -2.67 1.66
N PHE A 114 -10.55 -1.47 2.00
CA PHE A 114 -11.06 -0.23 1.42
C PHE A 114 -10.74 -0.14 -0.07
N GLN A 115 -9.54 -0.53 -0.50
CA GLN A 115 -9.16 -0.63 -1.91
C GLN A 115 -10.09 -1.59 -2.67
N ALA A 116 -10.34 -2.78 -2.10
CA ALA A 116 -11.25 -3.76 -2.72
C ALA A 116 -12.68 -3.20 -2.83
N TRP A 117 -13.14 -2.52 -1.79
CA TRP A 117 -14.46 -1.90 -1.78
C TRP A 117 -14.57 -0.80 -2.84
N ALA A 118 -13.60 0.12 -2.89
CA ALA A 118 -13.61 1.22 -3.84
C ALA A 118 -13.49 0.77 -5.30
N ALA A 119 -12.74 -0.30 -5.59
CA ALA A 119 -12.48 -0.75 -6.95
C ALA A 119 -13.50 -1.76 -7.50
N PHE A 120 -14.17 -2.54 -6.64
CA PHE A 120 -15.05 -3.64 -7.07
C PHE A 120 -16.53 -3.47 -6.72
N ARG A 121 -16.91 -2.36 -6.07
CA ARG A 121 -18.31 -1.98 -5.87
C ARG A 121 -18.60 -0.67 -6.59
#